data_AF-A0A9D5ZF89-F1
#
_entry.id   AF-A0A9D5ZF89-F1
#
_cell.length_a   1.000
_cell.length_b   1.000
_cell.length_c   1.000
_cell.angle_alpha   90.00
_cell.angle_beta   90.00
_cell.angle_gamma   90.00
#
_symmetry.space_group_name_H-M   'P 1'
#
loop_
_entity.id
_entity.type
_entity.pdbx_description
1 polymer ?
#
loop_
_entity_poly.entity_id
_entity_poly.type
_entity_poly.pdbx_seq_one_letter_code
_entity_poly.pdbx_strand_id
1 'polypeptide(L)'
;MALKPDSDAYWQRVEHDLRVREPKKYMWSILSMRLGTVLILFTALYMVSLYVIEPPSGFFLTRMELSVHPIAWALLGVVMIVIGALIRYHAMGPLIERINQSVD
;
A
#
# COMPACT_ATOMS: atom_id res chain seq x y z
N MET A 1 -31.04 -5.30 11.92
CA MET A 1 -31.06 -4.45 10.72
C MET A 1 -30.04 -5.01 9.75
N ALA A 2 -30.47 -5.47 8.58
CA ALA A 2 -29.56 -5.88 7.52
C ALA A 2 -28.63 -4.71 7.18
N LEU A 3 -27.33 -4.85 7.45
CA LEU A 3 -26.34 -3.83 7.12
C LEU A 3 -26.26 -3.76 5.60
N LYS A 4 -26.73 -2.67 5.01
CA LYS A 4 -26.60 -2.44 3.57
C LYS A 4 -25.11 -2.34 3.23
N PRO A 5 -24.65 -2.94 2.13
CA PRO A 5 -23.24 -2.89 1.69
C PRO A 5 -22.77 -1.47 1.35
N ASP A 6 -23.70 -0.53 1.21
CA ASP A 6 -23.45 0.89 0.94
C ASP A 6 -23.28 1.74 2.21
N SER A 7 -23.33 1.12 3.40
CA SER A 7 -23.19 1.81 4.68
C SER A 7 -21.76 1.74 5.20
N ASP A 8 -21.23 2.86 5.67
CA ASP A 8 -19.92 2.92 6.36
C ASP A 8 -19.84 1.93 7.54
N ALA A 9 -20.97 1.70 8.22
CA ALA A 9 -21.05 0.74 9.32
C ALA A 9 -20.82 -0.71 8.88
N TYR A 10 -21.16 -1.07 7.64
CA TYR A 10 -20.89 -2.38 7.06
C TYR A 10 -19.38 -2.59 6.91
N TRP A 11 -18.69 -1.64 6.29
CA TRP A 11 -17.26 -1.72 6.05
C TRP A 11 -16.43 -1.67 7.34
N GLN A 12 -16.86 -0.87 8.32
CA GLN A 12 -16.25 -0.88 9.65
C GLN A 12 -16.36 -2.25 10.32
N ARG A 13 -17.49 -2.95 10.15
CA ARG A 13 -17.68 -4.29 10.70
C ARG A 13 -16.84 -5.34 9.97
N VAL A 14 -16.79 -5.29 8.64
CA VAL A 14 -15.91 -6.15 7.82
C VAL A 14 -14.44 -5.97 8.22
N GLU A 15 -14.01 -4.73 8.44
CA GLU A 15 -12.64 -4.42 8.85
C GLU A 15 -12.35 -4.87 10.27
N HIS A 16 -13.30 -4.73 11.19
CA HIS A 16 -13.19 -5.27 12.54
C HIS A 16 -13.05 -6.79 12.52
N ASP A 17 -13.91 -7.50 11.77
CA ASP A 17 -13.86 -8.96 11.66
C ASP A 17 -12.58 -9.44 10.98
N LEU A 18 -12.08 -8.71 9.98
CA LEU A 18 -10.78 -8.97 9.34
C LEU A 18 -9.64 -8.86 10.35
N ARG A 19 -9.65 -7.82 11.18
CA ARG A 19 -8.64 -7.58 12.21
C ARG A 19 -8.65 -8.67 13.28
N VAL A 20 -9.83 -9.14 13.68
CA VAL A 20 -9.99 -10.13 14.76
C VAL A 20 -9.68 -11.55 14.26
N ARG A 21 -10.17 -11.93 13.07
CA ARG A 21 -10.04 -13.30 12.56
C ARG A 21 -8.74 -13.56 11.83
N GLU A 22 -8.25 -12.59 11.06
CA GLU A 22 -7.02 -12.74 10.28
C GLU A 22 -6.01 -11.62 10.57
N PRO A 23 -5.57 -11.47 11.85
CA PRO A 23 -4.71 -10.37 12.26
C PRO A 23 -3.39 -10.32 11.49
N LYS A 24 -2.86 -11.49 11.11
CA LYS A 24 -1.63 -11.59 10.31
C LYS A 24 -1.81 -11.01 8.92
N LYS A 25 -2.88 -11.36 8.20
CA LYS A 25 -3.12 -10.84 6.83
C LYS A 25 -3.46 -9.35 6.87
N TYR A 26 -4.23 -8.92 7.86
CA TYR A 26 -4.50 -7.50 8.11
C TYR A 26 -3.21 -6.71 8.33
N MET A 27 -2.34 -7.18 9.24
CA MET A 27 -1.07 -6.54 9.53
C MET A 27 -0.14 -6.50 8.30
N TRP A 28 -0.02 -7.60 7.55
CA TRP A 28 0.75 -7.65 6.32
C TRP A 28 0.22 -6.70 5.25
N SER A 29 -1.11 -6.60 5.09
CA SER A 29 -1.72 -5.67 4.12
C SER A 29 -1.45 -4.21 4.46
N ILE A 30 -1.56 -3.83 5.73
CA ILE A 30 -1.28 -2.45 6.17
C ILE A 30 0.21 -2.15 6.08
N LEU A 31 1.06 -3.09 6.48
CA LEU A 31 2.51 -2.92 6.45
C LEU A 31 3.00 -2.74 5.01
N SER A 32 2.52 -3.56 4.07
CA SER A 32 2.88 -3.46 2.65
C SER A 32 2.39 -2.16 2.02
N MET A 33 1.15 -1.74 2.29
CA MET A 33 0.63 -0.44 1.84
C MET A 33 1.47 0.71 2.40
N ARG A 34 1.77 0.71 3.71
CA ARG A 34 2.57 1.76 4.35
C ARG A 34 4.00 1.81 3.82
N LEU A 35 4.66 0.67 3.67
CA LEU A 35 6.00 0.59 3.10
C LEU A 35 6.04 1.11 1.65
N GLY A 36 5.04 0.75 0.84
CA GLY A 36 4.93 1.26 -0.52
C GLY A 36 4.74 2.79 -0.56
N THR A 37 3.90 3.35 0.32
CA THR A 37 3.75 4.82 0.43
C THR A 37 5.05 5.49 0.88
N VAL A 38 5.77 4.92 1.86
CA VAL A 38 7.05 5.45 2.31
C VAL A 38 8.10 5.44 1.19
N LEU A 39 8.15 4.37 0.39
CA LEU A 39 9.03 4.26 -0.78
C LEU A 39 8.73 5.34 -1.82
N ILE A 40 7.46 5.61 -2.10
CA ILE A 40 7.06 6.66 -3.04
C ILE A 40 7.44 8.05 -2.50
N LEU A 41 7.19 8.31 -1.20
CA LEU A 41 7.58 9.57 -0.56
C LEU A 41 9.10 9.77 -0.55
N PHE A 42 9.86 8.71 -0.26
CA PHE A 42 11.31 8.75 -0.30
C PHE A 42 11.83 9.04 -1.71
N THR A 43 11.21 8.43 -2.72
CA THR A 43 11.54 8.69 -4.13
C THR A 43 11.23 10.14 -4.51
N ALA A 44 10.09 10.68 -4.08
CA ALA A 44 9.72 12.07 -4.32
C ALA A 44 10.70 13.04 -3.65
N LEU A 45 11.09 12.77 -2.40
CA LEU A 45 12.07 13.56 -1.67
C LEU A 45 13.46 13.49 -2.34
N TYR A 46 13.85 12.33 -2.85
CA TYR A 46 15.10 12.14 -3.58
C TYR A 46 15.12 12.94 -4.89
N MET A 47 14.03 12.90 -5.67
CA MET A 47 13.86 13.71 -6.88
C MET A 47 13.93 15.22 -6.58
N VAL A 48 13.25 15.68 -5.53
CA VAL A 48 13.28 17.08 -5.10
C VAL A 48 14.68 17.47 -4.63
N SER A 49 15.36 16.61 -3.88
CA SER A 49 16.73 16.86 -3.44
C SER A 49 17.70 16.99 -4.61
N LEU A 50 17.57 16.14 -5.65
CA LEU A 50 18.37 16.26 -6.88
C LEU A 50 18.06 17.55 -7.66
N TYR A 51 16.83 18.05 -7.60
CA TYR A 51 16.43 19.29 -8.25
C TYR A 51 16.92 20.53 -7.49
N VAL A 52 16.89 20.50 -6.16
CA VAL A 52 17.32 21.62 -5.30
C VAL A 52 18.84 21.66 -5.17
N ILE A 53 19.49 20.50 -5.10
CA ILE A 53 20.94 20.35 -5.05
C ILE A 53 21.38 20.03 -6.47
N GLU A 54 21.37 21.04 -7.36
CA GLU A 54 21.98 20.91 -8.69
C GLU A 54 23.43 20.41 -8.49
N PRO A 55 23.78 19.20 -8.95
CA PRO A 55 25.13 18.70 -8.76
C PRO A 55 26.09 19.58 -9.59
N PRO A 56 27.22 20.02 -9.03
CA PRO A 56 28.18 20.83 -9.76
C PRO A 56 28.63 20.09 -11.03
N SER A 57 28.52 20.77 -12.17
CA SER A 57 28.85 20.25 -13.49
C SER A 57 30.29 19.74 -13.54
N GLY A 58 30.51 18.44 -13.32
CA GLY A 58 31.84 17.81 -13.36
C GLY A 58 32.12 16.79 -12.27
N PHE A 59 31.33 16.73 -11.19
CA PHE A 59 31.46 15.68 -10.18
C PHE A 59 30.61 14.47 -10.56
N PHE A 60 31.22 13.57 -11.34
CA PHE A 60 30.89 12.14 -11.45
C PHE A 60 29.43 11.72 -11.11
N LEU A 61 28.57 11.69 -12.13
CA LEU A 61 27.46 10.73 -12.18
C LEU A 61 28.05 9.33 -12.34
N THR A 62 28.59 8.77 -11.26
CA THR A 62 29.02 7.38 -11.23
C THR A 62 27.85 6.51 -11.67
N ARG A 63 28.08 5.56 -12.60
CA ARG A 63 27.05 4.66 -13.15
C ARG A 63 26.12 4.02 -12.09
N MET A 64 26.55 3.93 -10.83
CA MET A 64 25.74 3.48 -9.71
C MET A 64 24.56 4.41 -9.36
N GLU A 65 24.72 5.74 -9.34
CA GLU A 65 23.60 6.68 -9.10
C GLU A 65 22.60 6.70 -10.27
N LEU A 66 23.08 6.51 -11.50
CA LEU A 66 22.21 6.33 -12.67
C LEU A 66 21.48 4.98 -12.67
N SER A 67 22.09 3.94 -12.10
CA SER A 67 21.52 2.58 -12.08
C SER A 67 20.34 2.45 -11.12
N VAL A 68 20.30 3.31 -10.10
CA VAL A 68 19.25 3.35 -9.09
C VAL A 68 18.25 4.43 -9.52
N HIS A 69 17.60 4.21 -10.67
CA HIS A 69 16.68 5.17 -11.24
C HIS A 69 15.53 5.40 -10.24
N PRO A 70 15.22 6.63 -9.82
CA PRO A 70 14.11 6.91 -8.89
C PRO A 70 12.78 6.30 -9.36
N ILE A 71 12.59 6.19 -10.68
CA ILE A 71 11.45 5.50 -11.30
C ILE A 71 11.35 4.03 -10.86
N ALA A 72 12.46 3.32 -10.69
CA ALA A 72 12.47 1.93 -10.24
C ALA A 72 11.97 1.80 -8.79
N TRP A 73 12.35 2.71 -7.90
CA TRP A 73 11.84 2.74 -6.52
C TRP A 73 10.37 3.11 -6.45
N ALA A 74 9.93 4.06 -7.28
CA ALA A 74 8.51 4.39 -7.40
C ALA A 74 7.70 3.17 -7.88
N LEU A 75 8.17 2.47 -8.92
CA LEU A 75 7.52 1.26 -9.43
C LEU A 75 7.47 0.16 -8.37
N LEU A 76 8.57 -0.06 -7.63
CA LEU A 76 8.61 -1.03 -6.54
C LEU A 76 7.62 -0.66 -5.42
N GLY A 77 7.53 0.62 -5.06
CA GLY A 77 6.54 1.13 -4.11
C GLY A 77 5.11 0.91 -4.56
N VAL A 78 4.79 1.18 -5.84
CA VAL A 78 3.46 0.92 -6.42
C VAL A 78 3.13 -0.57 -6.39
N VAL A 79 4.06 -1.44 -6.80
CA VAL A 79 3.87 -2.89 -6.76
C VAL A 79 3.59 -3.37 -5.33
N MET A 80 4.30 -2.84 -4.33
CA MET A 80 4.03 -3.16 -2.92
C MET A 80 2.63 -2.73 -2.46
N ILE A 81 2.16 -1.55 -2.88
CA ILE A 81 0.79 -1.10 -2.58
C ILE A 81 -0.24 -2.03 -3.23
N VAL A 82 -0.04 -2.40 -4.50
CA VAL A 82 -0.94 -3.29 -5.23
C VAL A 82 -1.00 -4.67 -4.59
N ILE A 83 0.15 -5.24 -4.20
CA ILE A 83 0.21 -6.52 -3.49
C ILE A 83 -0.53 -6.43 -2.15
N GLY A 84 -0.33 -5.35 -1.39
CA GLY A 84 -1.05 -5.12 -0.14
C GLY A 84 -2.56 -5.01 -0.32
N ALA A 85 -3.00 -4.34 -1.39
CA ALA A 85 -4.40 -4.22 -1.76
C ALA A 85 -5.01 -5.57 -2.16
N LEU A 86 -4.29 -6.38 -2.94
CA LEU A 86 -4.73 -7.72 -3.33
C LEU A 86 -4.85 -8.66 -2.13
N ILE A 87 -3.89 -8.64 -1.20
CA ILE A 87 -3.97 -9.41 0.04
C ILE A 87 -5.20 -9.01 0.86
N ARG A 88 -5.47 -7.71 0.97
CA ARG A 88 -6.64 -7.18 1.68
C ARG A 88 -7.94 -7.60 1.00
N TYR A 89 -8.02 -7.49 -0.32
CA TYR A 89 -9.20 -7.87 -1.10
C TYR A 89 -9.50 -9.37 -0.98
N HIS A 90 -8.48 -10.22 -1.12
CA HIS A 90 -8.62 -11.66 -0.99
C HIS A 90 -9.02 -12.09 0.43
N ALA A 91 -8.55 -11.38 1.46
CA ALA A 91 -8.94 -11.64 2.84
C ALA A 91 -10.36 -11.15 3.17
N MET A 92 -10.84 -10.09 2.51
CA MET A 92 -12.19 -9.55 2.71
C MET A 92 -13.29 -10.38 2.04
N GLY A 93 -13.02 -11.03 0.91
CA GLY A 93 -13.99 -11.86 0.18
C GLY A 93 -14.78 -12.87 1.06
N PRO A 94 -14.11 -13.80 1.76
CA PRO A 94 -14.79 -14.79 2.60
C PRO A 94 -15.48 -14.19 3.84
N LEU A 95 -15.11 -12.98 4.26
CA LEU A 95 -15.75 -12.27 5.37
C LEU A 95 -17.06 -11.63 4.94
N ILE A 96 -17.07 -11.01 3.76
CA ILE A 96 -18.26 -10.41 3.13
C ILE A 96 -19.33 -11.47 2.91
N GLU A 97 -18.95 -12.64 2.40
CA GLU A 97 -19.88 -13.75 2.13
C GLU A 97 -20.53 -14.26 3.42
N ARG A 98 -19.78 -14.38 4.52
CA ARG A 98 -20.32 -14.76 5.83
C ARG A 98 -21.21 -13.70 6.46
N ILE A 99 -20.85 -12.42 6.33
CA ILE A 99 -21.68 -11.34 6.86
C ILE A 99 -23.03 -11.32 6.12
N ASN A 100 -23.03 -11.49 4.80
CA ASN A 100 -24.26 -11.58 4.01
C ASN A 100 -25.11 -12.81 4.43
N GLN A 101 -24.49 -13.98 4.64
CA GLN A 101 -25.19 -15.17 5.15
C GLN A 101 -25.75 -15.03 6.58
N SER A 102 -25.19 -14.15 7.41
CA SER A 102 -25.67 -13.90 8.77
C SER A 102 -26.80 -12.86 8.86
N VAL A 103 -27.09 -12.20 7.74
CA VAL A 103 -28.06 -11.12 7.62
C VAL A 103 -29.39 -11.61 7.04
N ASP A 104 -29.38 -12.72 6.31
CA ASP A 104 -30.57 -13.51 5.94
C ASP A 104 -31.07 -14.37 7.12
#